data_AF-A0A2N8DWY9-F1
#
_entry.id   AF-A0A2N8DWY9-F1
#
_cell.length_a   1.000
_cell.length_b   1.000
_cell.length_c   1.000
_cell.angle_alpha   90.00
_cell.angle_beta   90.00
_cell.angle_gamma   90.00
#
_symmetry.space_group_name_H-M   'P 1'
#
loop_
_entity.id
_entity.type
_entity.pdbx_description
1 polymer ?
#
loop_
_entity_poly.entity_id
_entity_poly.type
_entity_poly.pdbx_seq_one_letter_code
_entity_poly.pdbx_strand_id
1 'polypeptide(L)'
;MSVSEYKQLKGMKLQFVAGELKDYPDEAAIGYTMTFHAFLDFTYFKEAANELIPAYFDSGLNRIRVPMTGLGVFGTYADVTRSIDSAAALFGLISDPLYYDADWFTSWPFQMYVAKPRFGLMQNPLVITAGRKYKFPPLEGQSTSPPITIKDLPLMLFEWAFTLFEAHDDPAQDAPFERGTLGYMGEDMVPVGDTQMREGTLYINPTGLQFGDIPPQQILAATKS
;
A
#
# COMPACT_ATOMS: atom_id res chain seq x y z
N MET A 1 16.16 -10.77 -16.21
CA MET A 1 15.18 -10.18 -15.28
C MET A 1 14.97 -8.75 -15.71
N SER A 2 13.85 -8.43 -16.36
CA SER A 2 13.49 -7.03 -16.59
C SER A 2 13.14 -6.41 -15.24
N VAL A 3 13.77 -5.29 -14.91
CA VAL A 3 13.34 -4.47 -13.77
C VAL A 3 11.93 -4.01 -14.11
N SER A 4 10.95 -4.33 -13.26
CA SER A 4 9.58 -3.83 -13.40
C SER A 4 9.61 -2.30 -13.43
N GLU A 5 9.12 -1.72 -14.52
CA GLU A 5 9.10 -0.26 -14.69
C GLU A 5 8.00 0.33 -13.81
N TYR A 6 8.34 1.36 -13.04
CA TYR A 6 7.35 2.16 -12.33
C TYR A 6 7.09 3.42 -13.15
N LYS A 7 5.81 3.73 -13.38
CA LYS A 7 5.39 4.93 -14.10
C LYS A 7 4.41 5.72 -13.24
N GLN A 8 4.61 7.04 -13.17
CA GLN A 8 3.65 7.89 -12.48
C GLN A 8 2.35 7.94 -13.28
N LEU A 9 1.23 7.63 -12.63
CA LEU A 9 -0.09 7.63 -13.25
C LEU A 9 -0.79 8.96 -13.04
N LYS A 10 -1.02 9.68 -14.15
CA LYS A 10 -1.81 10.91 -14.16
C LYS A 10 -3.22 10.64 -13.60
N GLY A 11 -3.68 11.52 -12.71
CA GLY A 11 -5.01 11.42 -12.10
C GLY A 11 -5.11 10.44 -10.93
N MET A 12 -4.01 9.76 -10.57
CA MET A 12 -3.91 8.98 -9.33
C MET A 12 -3.45 9.88 -8.18
N LYS A 13 -4.09 9.78 -7.02
CA LYS A 13 -3.74 10.56 -5.83
C LYS A 13 -4.09 9.80 -4.57
N LEU A 14 -3.25 9.91 -3.54
CA LEU A 14 -3.59 9.52 -2.17
C LEU A 14 -3.75 10.78 -1.32
N GLN A 15 -4.86 10.89 -0.60
CA GLN A 15 -5.17 12.06 0.22
C GLN A 15 -5.51 11.63 1.64
N PHE A 16 -4.78 12.15 2.62
CA PHE A 16 -5.05 11.91 4.03
C PHE A 16 -6.40 12.50 4.46
N VAL A 17 -7.12 11.76 5.30
CA VAL A 17 -8.41 12.16 5.88
C VAL A 17 -8.30 12.28 7.39
N ALA A 18 -7.88 11.19 8.05
CA ALA A 18 -7.79 11.10 9.50
C ALA A 18 -6.79 10.02 9.91
N GLY A 19 -6.21 10.16 11.09
CA GLY A 19 -5.27 9.20 11.65
C GLY A 19 -5.28 9.25 13.16
N GLU A 20 -4.98 8.12 13.80
CA GLU A 20 -4.85 7.99 15.25
C GLU A 20 -3.63 7.12 15.55
N LEU A 21 -2.80 7.55 16.51
CA LEU A 21 -1.72 6.77 17.09
C LEU A 21 -2.13 6.32 18.50
N LYS A 22 -2.03 5.03 18.78
CA LYS A 22 -2.52 4.43 20.01
C LYS A 22 -1.50 3.49 20.65
N ASP A 23 -1.45 3.53 21.97
CA ASP A 23 -0.70 2.58 22.79
C ASP A 23 -1.51 1.31 23.05
N TYR A 24 -0.86 0.15 22.97
CA TYR A 24 -1.40 -1.17 23.24
C TYR A 24 -0.54 -1.87 24.30
N PRO A 25 -0.68 -1.51 25.59
CA PRO A 25 0.21 -1.97 26.65
C PRO A 25 0.17 -3.50 26.84
N ASP A 26 -1.00 -4.12 26.68
CA ASP A 26 -1.18 -5.57 26.80
C ASP A 26 -0.42 -6.36 25.72
N GLU A 27 -0.09 -5.71 24.60
CA GLU A 27 0.65 -6.30 23.48
C GLU A 27 2.12 -5.79 23.42
N ALA A 28 2.51 -4.92 24.36
CA ALA A 28 3.76 -4.14 24.32
C ALA A 28 3.99 -3.49 22.96
N ALA A 29 2.91 -2.94 22.37
CA ALA A 29 2.90 -2.46 20.99
C ALA A 29 2.38 -1.02 20.90
N ILE A 30 2.84 -0.30 19.90
CA ILE A 30 2.24 0.97 19.47
C ILE A 30 1.70 0.78 18.06
N GLY A 31 0.51 1.27 17.79
CA GLY A 31 -0.09 1.15 16.47
C GLY A 31 -0.80 2.39 16.02
N TYR A 32 -1.03 2.48 14.71
CA TYR A 32 -1.84 3.52 14.12
C TYR A 32 -3.06 2.95 13.42
N THR A 33 -4.08 3.79 13.26
CA THR A 33 -5.15 3.63 12.27
C THR A 33 -5.17 4.87 11.40
N MET A 34 -5.18 4.70 10.08
CA MET A 34 -5.14 5.79 9.10
C MET A 34 -6.27 5.64 8.11
N THR A 35 -6.86 6.76 7.69
CA THR A 35 -7.87 6.83 6.64
C THR A 35 -7.41 7.74 5.52
N PHE A 36 -7.50 7.24 4.30
CA PHE A 36 -7.15 7.96 3.08
C PHE A 36 -8.28 7.89 2.05
N HIS A 37 -8.37 8.91 1.22
CA HIS A 37 -9.06 8.88 -0.06
C HIS A 37 -8.05 8.56 -1.16
N ALA A 38 -8.24 7.44 -1.84
CA ALA A 38 -7.47 7.00 -2.99
C ALA A 38 -8.24 7.31 -4.28
N PHE A 39 -7.73 8.27 -5.04
CA PHE A 39 -8.30 8.69 -6.32
C PHE A 39 -7.63 7.95 -7.47
N LEU A 40 -8.43 7.69 -8.51
CA LEU A 40 -7.98 7.12 -9.77
C LEU A 40 -8.75 7.75 -10.92
N ASP A 41 -8.05 8.26 -11.92
CA ASP A 41 -8.63 8.52 -13.24
C ASP A 41 -8.55 7.23 -14.07
N PHE A 42 -9.69 6.56 -14.22
CA PHE A 42 -9.73 5.27 -14.90
C PHE A 42 -9.39 5.36 -16.39
N THR A 43 -9.65 6.50 -17.03
CA THR A 43 -9.30 6.69 -18.45
C THR A 43 -7.79 6.66 -18.61
N TYR A 44 -7.06 7.46 -17.82
CA TYR A 44 -5.60 7.44 -17.83
C TYR A 44 -5.03 6.10 -17.39
N PHE A 45 -5.67 5.43 -16.44
CA PHE A 45 -5.26 4.08 -16.03
C PHE A 45 -5.38 3.07 -17.17
N LYS A 46 -6.51 3.08 -17.88
CA LYS A 46 -6.76 2.18 -19.01
C LYS A 46 -5.78 2.43 -20.15
N GLU A 47 -5.50 3.69 -20.47
CA GLU A 47 -4.49 4.07 -21.47
C GLU A 47 -3.11 3.54 -21.09
N ALA A 48 -2.63 3.84 -19.88
CA ALA A 48 -1.32 3.40 -19.41
C ALA A 48 -1.20 1.88 -19.27
N ALA A 49 -2.26 1.18 -18.84
CA ALA A 49 -2.29 -0.27 -18.78
C ALA A 49 -2.19 -0.89 -20.19
N ASN A 50 -2.89 -0.31 -21.18
CA ASN A 50 -2.86 -0.77 -22.56
C ASN A 50 -1.52 -0.51 -23.27
N GLU A 51 -0.77 0.52 -22.85
CA GLU A 51 0.61 0.74 -23.32
C GLU A 51 1.55 -0.39 -22.86
N LEU A 52 1.36 -0.91 -21.64
CA LEU A 52 2.17 -1.99 -21.08
C LEU A 52 1.73 -3.37 -21.57
N ILE A 53 0.42 -3.61 -21.64
CA ILE A 53 -0.20 -4.87 -22.06
C ILE A 53 -1.38 -4.52 -22.98
N PRO A 54 -1.27 -4.75 -24.30
CA PRO A 54 -2.36 -4.45 -25.22
C PRO A 54 -3.67 -5.10 -24.81
N ALA A 55 -4.75 -4.31 -24.80
CA ALA A 55 -6.08 -4.74 -24.41
C ALA A 55 -6.14 -5.38 -23.01
N TYR A 56 -5.43 -4.78 -22.04
CA TYR A 56 -5.22 -5.33 -20.70
C TYR A 56 -6.52 -5.78 -20.00
N PHE A 57 -7.57 -4.96 -20.06
CA PHE A 57 -8.87 -5.25 -19.43
C PHE A 57 -9.79 -6.16 -20.27
N ASP A 58 -9.42 -6.46 -21.52
CA ASP A 58 -10.27 -7.19 -22.46
C ASP A 58 -9.90 -8.69 -22.53
N SER A 59 -8.69 -9.08 -22.11
CA SER A 59 -8.21 -10.48 -22.19
C SER A 59 -9.01 -11.43 -21.28
N GLY A 60 -9.42 -10.96 -20.10
CA GLY A 60 -10.07 -11.77 -19.06
C GLY A 60 -9.13 -12.70 -18.29
N LEU A 61 -7.84 -12.66 -18.59
CA LEU A 61 -6.80 -13.52 -18.00
C LEU A 61 -5.80 -12.73 -17.17
N ASN A 62 -5.61 -11.45 -17.51
CA ASN A 62 -4.62 -10.60 -16.87
C ASN A 62 -4.91 -10.45 -15.37
N ARG A 63 -3.88 -10.08 -14.62
CA ARG A 63 -3.91 -10.09 -13.16
C ARG A 63 -3.36 -8.79 -12.61
N ILE A 64 -3.93 -8.32 -11.52
CA ILE A 64 -3.53 -7.07 -10.87
C ILE A 64 -3.19 -7.30 -9.41
N ARG A 65 -2.13 -6.63 -8.94
CA ARG A 65 -1.82 -6.51 -7.50
C ARG A 65 -1.83 -5.04 -7.13
N VAL A 66 -2.22 -4.74 -5.90
CA VAL A 66 -2.19 -3.37 -5.37
C VAL A 66 -1.09 -3.27 -4.32
N PRO A 67 0.09 -2.72 -4.64
CA PRO A 67 1.04 -2.31 -3.61
C PRO A 67 0.38 -1.30 -2.67
N MET A 68 0.33 -1.68 -1.40
CA MET A 68 -0.36 -0.95 -0.32
C MET A 68 0.51 -0.85 0.92
N THR A 69 1.83 -0.65 0.78
CA THR A 69 2.71 -0.44 1.94
C THR A 69 2.15 0.66 2.84
N GLY A 70 2.09 0.42 4.15
CA GLY A 70 1.43 1.28 5.14
C GLY A 70 -0.10 1.18 5.18
N LEU A 71 -0.72 0.65 4.14
CA LEU A 71 -2.18 0.56 4.00
C LEU A 71 -2.71 -0.88 4.07
N GLY A 72 -1.89 -1.90 3.85
CA GLY A 72 -2.29 -3.31 3.87
C GLY A 72 -1.17 -4.25 3.37
N VAL A 73 -1.45 -5.55 3.35
CA VAL A 73 -0.64 -6.55 2.63
C VAL A 73 -1.57 -7.25 1.66
N PHE A 74 -1.33 -7.03 0.37
CA PHE A 74 -2.06 -7.71 -0.71
C PHE A 74 -1.32 -9.03 -1.01
N GLY A 75 -1.84 -10.13 -0.48
CA GLY A 75 -1.13 -11.43 -0.39
C GLY A 75 -1.02 -12.19 -1.72
N THR A 76 -1.70 -11.74 -2.77
CA THR A 76 -1.79 -12.45 -4.06
C THR A 76 -1.96 -11.46 -5.23
N TYR A 77 -2.62 -11.86 -6.31
CA TYR A 77 -3.12 -11.03 -7.39
C TYR A 77 -4.61 -11.31 -7.60
N ALA A 78 -5.35 -10.32 -8.07
CA ALA A 78 -6.74 -10.44 -8.45
C ALA A 78 -6.85 -10.67 -9.96
N ASP A 79 -7.70 -11.60 -10.38
CA ASP A 79 -7.97 -11.82 -11.80
C ASP A 79 -8.78 -10.65 -12.36
N VAL A 80 -8.26 -10.04 -13.42
CA VAL A 80 -8.93 -9.00 -14.20
C VAL A 80 -9.93 -9.70 -15.11
N THR A 81 -11.09 -10.02 -14.54
CA THR A 81 -12.19 -10.62 -15.28
C THR A 81 -12.75 -9.64 -16.32
N ARG A 82 -13.41 -10.18 -17.36
CA ARG A 82 -14.09 -9.37 -18.37
C ARG A 82 -15.14 -8.50 -17.68
N SER A 83 -15.02 -7.17 -17.82
CA SER A 83 -15.94 -6.09 -17.35
C SER A 83 -15.35 -5.04 -16.39
N ILE A 84 -14.02 -4.86 -16.30
CA ILE A 84 -13.48 -3.65 -15.65
C ILE A 84 -13.44 -2.48 -16.64
N ASP A 85 -14.50 -1.67 -16.65
CA ASP A 85 -14.67 -0.50 -17.52
C ASP A 85 -14.70 0.84 -16.77
N SER A 86 -14.57 0.81 -15.45
CA SER A 86 -14.67 1.97 -14.57
C SER A 86 -13.82 1.82 -13.31
N ALA A 87 -13.50 2.96 -12.66
CA ALA A 87 -12.83 2.97 -11.36
C ALA A 87 -13.65 2.21 -10.31
N ALA A 88 -14.97 2.36 -10.31
CA ALA A 88 -15.85 1.67 -9.37
C ALA A 88 -15.79 0.14 -9.53
N ALA A 89 -15.78 -0.37 -10.76
CA ALA A 89 -15.63 -1.81 -11.01
C ALA A 89 -14.26 -2.32 -10.53
N LEU A 90 -13.19 -1.57 -10.80
CA LEU A 90 -11.84 -1.90 -10.33
C LEU A 90 -11.77 -1.89 -8.79
N PHE A 91 -12.34 -0.88 -8.14
CA PHE A 91 -12.41 -0.78 -6.69
C PHE A 91 -13.21 -1.93 -6.08
N GLY A 92 -14.30 -2.34 -6.73
CA GLY A 92 -15.05 -3.54 -6.35
C GLY A 92 -14.18 -4.81 -6.37
N LEU A 93 -13.33 -4.98 -7.37
CA LEU A 93 -12.40 -6.10 -7.45
C LEU A 93 -11.35 -6.06 -6.33
N ILE A 94 -10.61 -4.95 -6.20
CA ILE A 94 -9.45 -4.91 -5.31
C ILE A 94 -9.82 -4.80 -3.83
N SER A 95 -11.06 -4.43 -3.49
CA SER A 95 -11.51 -4.27 -2.11
C SER A 95 -11.94 -5.57 -1.44
N ASP A 96 -11.90 -6.70 -2.15
CA ASP A 96 -12.26 -7.99 -1.58
C ASP A 96 -11.30 -8.37 -0.43
N PRO A 97 -11.80 -8.59 0.81
CA PRO A 97 -10.97 -8.94 1.96
C PRO A 97 -10.21 -10.27 1.81
N LEU A 98 -10.56 -11.11 0.83
CA LEU A 98 -9.83 -12.35 0.51
C LEU A 98 -8.43 -12.07 -0.06
N TYR A 99 -8.19 -10.90 -0.64
CA TYR A 99 -6.87 -10.53 -1.16
C TYR A 99 -5.91 -9.99 -0.10
N TYR A 100 -6.40 -9.74 1.11
CA TYR A 100 -5.62 -9.10 2.16
C TYR A 100 -5.34 -10.05 3.31
N ASP A 101 -4.07 -10.06 3.72
CA ASP A 101 -3.63 -10.77 4.90
C ASP A 101 -3.78 -9.90 6.14
N ALA A 102 -3.96 -10.56 7.28
CA ALA A 102 -3.80 -9.94 8.59
C ALA A 102 -2.98 -10.86 9.47
N ASP A 103 -1.73 -10.46 9.71
CA ASP A 103 -0.81 -11.24 10.53
C ASP A 103 0.32 -10.36 11.09
N TRP A 104 1.09 -10.94 12.00
CA TRP A 104 2.37 -10.45 12.45
C TRP A 104 3.48 -10.87 11.49
N PHE A 105 4.17 -9.89 10.94
CA PHE A 105 5.33 -10.07 10.10
C PHE A 105 6.59 -9.69 10.88
N THR A 106 7.62 -10.53 10.81
CA THR A 106 8.93 -10.21 11.39
C THR A 106 9.71 -9.36 10.38
N SER A 107 10.05 -8.13 10.77
CA SER A 107 10.88 -7.21 9.98
C SER A 107 11.84 -6.51 10.92
N TRP A 108 13.09 -6.98 10.96
CA TRP A 108 14.10 -6.45 11.88
C TRP A 108 14.15 -4.91 11.87
N PRO A 109 14.13 -4.23 13.03
CA PRO A 109 14.18 -4.76 14.40
C PRO A 109 12.80 -5.05 15.04
N PHE A 110 11.70 -4.98 14.29
CA PHE A 110 10.33 -5.09 14.82
C PHE A 110 9.63 -6.40 14.44
N GLN A 111 8.58 -6.72 15.20
CA GLN A 111 7.41 -7.42 14.69
C GLN A 111 6.35 -6.38 14.34
N MET A 112 5.76 -6.52 13.16
CA MET A 112 4.75 -5.60 12.63
C MET A 112 3.45 -6.37 12.37
N TYR A 113 2.38 -6.00 13.06
CA TYR A 113 1.05 -6.47 12.69
C TYR A 113 0.50 -5.58 11.59
N VAL A 114 -0.03 -6.17 10.52
CA VAL A 114 -0.79 -5.44 9.50
C VAL A 114 -2.24 -5.91 9.57
N ALA A 115 -3.16 -4.98 9.79
CA ALA A 115 -4.59 -5.30 9.77
C ALA A 115 -5.11 -5.36 8.32
N LYS A 116 -6.17 -6.14 8.09
CA LYS A 116 -6.91 -6.05 6.82
C LYS A 116 -7.44 -4.63 6.64
N PRO A 117 -7.23 -4.00 5.47
CA PRO A 117 -7.80 -2.69 5.22
C PRO A 117 -9.33 -2.79 5.15
N ARG A 118 -10.02 -1.74 5.56
CA ARG A 118 -11.46 -1.57 5.35
C ARG A 118 -11.67 -0.57 4.22
N PHE A 119 -12.58 -0.92 3.32
CA PHE A 119 -12.86 -0.11 2.14
C PHE A 119 -14.26 0.51 2.22
N GLY A 120 -14.35 1.81 1.96
CA GLY A 120 -15.59 2.50 1.64
C GLY A 120 -15.66 2.69 0.13
N LEU A 121 -16.53 1.94 -0.53
CA LEU A 121 -16.73 2.04 -1.98
C LEU A 121 -17.56 3.29 -2.32
N MET A 122 -16.93 4.25 -2.99
CA MET A 122 -17.60 5.35 -3.70
C MET A 122 -17.21 5.28 -5.17
N GLN A 123 -17.83 6.10 -6.04
CA GLN A 123 -17.45 6.12 -7.47
C GLN A 123 -15.98 6.51 -7.66
N ASN A 124 -15.53 7.55 -6.96
CA ASN A 124 -14.15 8.02 -6.85
C ASN A 124 -14.17 9.15 -5.78
N PRO A 125 -13.48 9.05 -4.64
CA PRO A 125 -12.37 8.14 -4.32
C PRO A 125 -12.79 6.78 -3.73
N LEU A 126 -11.86 5.84 -3.71
CA LEU A 126 -11.89 4.71 -2.78
C LEU A 126 -11.48 5.20 -1.38
N VAL A 127 -12.33 5.01 -0.37
CA VAL A 127 -11.96 5.28 1.02
C VAL A 127 -11.23 4.06 1.58
N ILE A 128 -10.02 4.23 2.09
CA ILE A 128 -9.20 3.16 2.66
C ILE A 128 -8.93 3.48 4.12
N THR A 129 -9.36 2.61 5.03
CA THR A 129 -8.95 2.66 6.44
C THR A 129 -8.04 1.47 6.75
N ALA A 130 -6.81 1.75 7.17
CA ALA A 130 -5.75 0.78 7.39
C ALA A 130 -5.19 0.90 8.81
N GLY A 131 -4.64 -0.19 9.35
CA GLY A 131 -4.00 -0.17 10.65
C GLY A 131 -2.75 -1.03 10.70
N ARG A 132 -1.77 -0.57 11.48
CA ARG A 132 -0.54 -1.33 11.78
C ARG A 132 -0.20 -1.22 13.26
N LYS A 133 0.47 -2.24 13.79
CA LYS A 133 1.11 -2.20 15.11
C LYS A 133 2.57 -2.59 15.00
N TYR A 134 3.38 -2.04 15.88
CA TYR A 134 4.81 -2.29 16.00
C TYR A 134 5.14 -2.69 17.43
N LYS A 135 5.96 -3.72 17.58
CA LYS A 135 6.59 -4.09 18.85
C LYS A 135 7.97 -4.68 18.59
N PHE A 136 8.82 -4.71 19.61
CA PHE A 136 10.05 -5.48 19.52
C PHE A 136 9.76 -6.99 19.58
N PRO A 137 10.52 -7.84 18.88
CA PRO A 137 10.45 -9.29 19.12
C PRO A 137 10.88 -9.60 20.56
N PRO A 138 10.35 -10.67 21.17
CA PRO A 138 10.88 -11.16 22.44
C PRO A 138 12.39 -11.42 22.34
N LEU A 139 13.13 -11.08 23.38
CA LEU A 139 14.55 -11.41 23.49
C LEU A 139 14.71 -12.93 23.68
N GLU A 140 15.88 -13.46 23.31
CA GLU A 140 16.17 -14.89 23.50
C GLU A 140 15.95 -15.30 24.97
N GLY A 141 15.18 -16.36 25.18
CA GLY A 141 14.81 -16.84 26.51
C GLY A 141 13.69 -16.07 27.21
N GLN A 142 13.06 -15.08 26.56
CA GLN A 142 11.92 -14.34 27.10
C GLN A 142 10.62 -14.66 26.35
N SER A 143 9.51 -14.70 27.08
CA SER A 143 8.16 -14.88 26.52
C SER A 143 7.45 -13.56 26.19
N THR A 144 7.99 -12.42 26.64
CA THR A 144 7.40 -11.09 26.47
C THR A 144 8.30 -10.17 25.64
N SER A 145 7.68 -9.34 24.82
CA SER A 145 8.36 -8.27 24.10
C SER A 145 8.81 -7.15 25.04
N PRO A 146 10.00 -6.57 24.86
CA PRO A 146 10.39 -5.32 25.51
C PRO A 146 9.39 -4.19 25.20
N PRO A 147 9.25 -3.18 26.09
CA PRO A 147 8.41 -2.03 25.82
C PRO A 147 8.96 -1.23 24.62
N ILE A 148 8.04 -0.65 23.86
CA ILE A 148 8.33 0.22 22.71
C ILE A 148 7.82 1.64 23.02
N THR A 149 8.50 2.66 22.50
CA THR A 149 8.08 4.06 22.59
C THR A 149 7.87 4.65 21.21
N ILE A 150 7.20 5.81 21.13
CA ILE A 150 6.97 6.51 19.85
C ILE A 150 8.29 6.80 19.11
N LYS A 151 9.37 7.10 19.85
CA LYS A 151 10.69 7.39 19.27
C LYS A 151 11.33 6.20 18.57
N ASP A 152 10.91 5.00 18.92
CA ASP A 152 11.40 3.76 18.34
C ASP A 152 10.68 3.42 17.03
N LEU A 153 9.53 4.03 16.74
CA LEU A 153 8.78 3.71 15.52
C LEU A 153 9.62 3.98 14.26
N PRO A 154 9.47 3.18 13.20
CA PRO A 154 10.10 3.48 11.92
C PRO A 154 9.41 4.66 11.23
N LEU A 155 10.01 5.16 10.14
CA LEU A 155 9.28 5.96 9.17
C LEU A 155 8.09 5.14 8.64
N MET A 156 6.91 5.74 8.65
CA MET A 156 5.68 5.09 8.19
C MET A 156 5.29 5.67 6.84
N LEU A 157 5.55 4.93 5.76
CA LEU A 157 5.24 5.36 4.39
C LEU A 157 3.94 4.71 3.89
N PHE A 158 3.25 5.40 2.97
CA PHE A 158 1.96 5.01 2.44
C PHE A 158 1.98 4.92 0.91
N GLU A 159 1.80 3.70 0.40
CA GLU A 159 1.78 3.43 -1.03
C GLU A 159 0.37 3.15 -1.53
N TRP A 160 0.11 3.61 -2.75
CA TRP A 160 -1.09 3.34 -3.52
C TRP A 160 -0.65 3.22 -4.98
N ALA A 161 -0.64 2.00 -5.50
CA ALA A 161 -0.21 1.70 -6.85
C ALA A 161 -0.92 0.46 -7.39
N PHE A 162 -0.73 0.18 -8.67
CA PHE A 162 -1.23 -0.99 -9.36
C PHE A 162 -0.08 -1.66 -10.11
N THR A 163 0.29 -2.86 -9.70
CA THR A 163 1.21 -3.71 -10.46
C THR A 163 0.40 -4.57 -11.42
N LEU A 164 0.73 -4.47 -12.71
CA LEU A 164 0.05 -5.16 -13.79
C LEU A 164 0.80 -6.43 -14.17
N PHE A 165 0.05 -7.53 -14.29
CA PHE A 165 0.58 -8.81 -14.69
C PHE A 165 -0.11 -9.31 -15.96
N GLU A 166 0.70 -9.69 -16.94
CA GLU A 166 0.24 -10.38 -18.14
C GLU A 166 0.17 -11.87 -17.84
N ALA A 167 -1.04 -12.43 -17.92
CA ALA A 167 -1.21 -13.88 -17.81
C ALA A 167 -1.15 -14.55 -19.17
N HIS A 168 -0.91 -15.85 -19.17
CA HIS A 168 -0.83 -16.64 -20.39
C HIS A 168 -1.77 -17.84 -20.33
N ASP A 169 -2.27 -18.24 -21.50
CA ASP A 169 -3.10 -19.44 -21.68
C ASP A 169 -2.27 -20.74 -21.69
N ASP A 170 -0.95 -20.65 -21.54
CA ASP A 170 -0.04 -21.80 -21.54
C ASP A 170 -0.11 -22.53 -20.19
N PRO A 171 -0.63 -23.78 -20.13
CA PRO A 171 -0.70 -24.55 -18.90
C PRO A 171 0.66 -24.87 -18.27
N ALA A 172 1.77 -24.68 -19.01
CA ALA A 172 3.13 -24.84 -18.50
C ALA A 172 3.65 -23.58 -17.78
N GLN A 173 2.95 -22.45 -17.86
CA GLN A 173 3.31 -21.18 -17.23
C GLN A 173 2.26 -20.76 -16.20
N ASP A 174 2.48 -21.17 -14.95
CA ASP A 174 1.51 -20.97 -13.85
C ASP A 174 1.52 -19.54 -13.29
N ALA A 175 2.65 -18.82 -13.40
CA ALA A 175 2.83 -17.49 -12.82
C ALA A 175 2.75 -16.41 -13.90
N PRO A 176 1.93 -15.35 -13.73
CA PRO A 176 1.81 -14.29 -14.70
C PRO A 176 3.06 -13.39 -14.66
N PHE A 177 3.40 -12.73 -15.77
CA PHE A 177 4.57 -11.86 -15.83
C PHE A 177 4.24 -10.44 -15.40
N GLU A 178 5.00 -9.94 -14.43
CA GLU A 178 4.96 -8.53 -14.06
C GLU A 178 5.46 -7.66 -15.23
N ARG A 179 4.63 -6.70 -15.67
CA ARG A 179 4.96 -5.79 -16.77
C ARG A 179 5.33 -4.39 -16.29
N GLY A 180 4.74 -3.94 -15.19
CA GLY A 180 5.05 -2.64 -14.62
C GLY A 180 4.12 -2.28 -13.47
N THR A 181 4.44 -1.17 -12.79
CA THR A 181 3.64 -0.61 -11.70
C THR A 181 3.25 0.83 -12.02
N LEU A 182 1.96 1.13 -11.89
CA LEU A 182 1.38 2.45 -12.09
C LEU A 182 0.99 3.04 -10.73
N GLY A 183 1.53 4.18 -10.33
CA GLY A 183 1.30 4.76 -8.99
C GLY A 183 1.20 6.28 -8.97
N TYR A 184 0.79 6.85 -7.84
CA TYR A 184 0.65 8.31 -7.70
C TYR A 184 1.98 9.05 -7.50
N MET A 185 3.01 8.35 -7.02
CA MET A 185 4.32 8.89 -6.69
C MET A 185 5.11 9.16 -7.98
N GLY A 186 6.07 10.08 -7.93
CA GLY A 186 7.01 10.35 -9.01
C GLY A 186 7.92 9.15 -9.30
N GLU A 187 8.57 9.18 -10.46
CA GLU A 187 9.45 8.09 -10.91
C GLU A 187 10.84 8.16 -10.27
N ASP A 188 11.27 9.36 -9.88
CA ASP A 188 12.54 9.61 -9.21
C ASP A 188 12.52 9.14 -7.74
N MET A 189 13.67 8.66 -7.27
CA MET A 189 13.90 8.35 -5.86
C MET A 189 14.55 9.55 -5.16
N VAL A 190 14.11 9.82 -3.93
CA VAL A 190 14.63 10.89 -3.06
C VAL A 190 14.95 10.33 -1.67
N PRO A 191 16.04 10.80 -1.03
CA PRO A 191 16.37 10.42 0.34
C PRO A 191 15.43 11.06 1.36
N VAL A 192 14.91 10.27 2.29
CA VAL A 192 14.17 10.71 3.48
C VAL A 192 14.75 9.98 4.69
N GLY A 193 15.62 10.67 5.45
CA GLY A 193 16.47 10.00 6.44
C GLY A 193 17.35 8.94 5.78
N ASP A 194 17.37 7.73 6.33
CA ASP A 194 18.11 6.59 5.77
C ASP A 194 17.30 5.77 4.74
N THR A 195 16.10 6.24 4.35
CA THR A 195 15.21 5.53 3.42
C THR A 195 15.17 6.25 2.06
N GLN A 196 15.26 5.48 0.98
CA GLN A 196 14.98 5.98 -0.37
C GLN A 196 13.48 5.80 -0.65
N MET A 197 12.79 6.87 -1.02
CA MET A 197 11.37 6.85 -1.36
C MET A 197 11.13 7.48 -2.72
N ARG A 198 10.05 7.13 -3.40
CA ARG A 198 9.66 7.84 -4.62
C ARG A 198 9.24 9.26 -4.27
N GLU A 199 9.58 10.23 -5.11
CA GLU A 199 9.13 11.62 -4.93
C GLU A 199 7.59 11.66 -4.78
N GLY A 200 7.09 12.47 -3.85
CA GLY A 200 5.67 12.58 -3.54
C GLY A 200 5.11 11.47 -2.64
N THR A 201 5.88 10.44 -2.28
CA THR A 201 5.42 9.39 -1.33
C THR A 201 4.99 10.05 -0.01
N LEU A 202 3.77 9.75 0.44
CA LEU A 202 3.28 10.20 1.74
C LEU A 202 3.91 9.38 2.85
N TYR A 203 4.34 10.05 3.92
CA TYR A 203 4.92 9.39 5.08
C TYR A 203 4.70 10.18 6.37
N ILE A 204 4.91 9.51 7.50
CA ILE A 204 5.00 10.12 8.83
C ILE A 204 6.40 9.91 9.38
N ASN A 205 6.99 10.98 9.91
CA ASN A 205 8.16 10.91 10.77
C ASN A 205 7.69 10.79 12.24
N PRO A 206 8.14 9.79 13.01
CA PRO A 206 7.76 9.63 14.41
C PRO A 206 8.21 10.79 15.30
N THR A 207 9.16 11.61 14.85
CA THR A 207 9.66 12.77 15.59
C THR A 207 8.53 13.77 15.82
N GLY A 208 8.17 13.97 17.10
CA GLY A 208 7.12 14.93 17.49
C GLY A 208 5.69 14.36 17.42
N LEU A 209 5.52 13.08 17.11
CA LEU A 209 4.24 12.40 17.28
C LEU A 209 3.87 12.27 18.77
N GLN A 210 2.57 12.21 19.02
CA GLN A 210 1.96 11.95 20.31
C GLN A 210 0.83 10.93 20.12
N PHE A 211 0.44 10.25 21.20
CA PHE A 211 -0.76 9.41 21.18
C PHE A 211 -2.02 10.27 20.99
N GLY A 212 -3.02 9.71 20.32
CA GLY A 212 -4.24 10.39 19.91
C GLY A 212 -4.25 10.71 18.41
N ASP A 213 -5.01 11.73 18.05
CA ASP A 213 -5.19 12.13 16.65
C ASP A 213 -3.87 12.55 15.99
N ILE A 214 -3.62 12.05 14.77
CA ILE A 214 -2.50 12.44 13.93
C ILE A 214 -2.97 13.64 13.07
N PRO A 215 -2.44 14.85 13.29
CA PRO A 215 -2.88 16.02 12.54
C PRO A 215 -2.31 16.00 11.11
N PRO A 216 -2.97 16.63 10.12
CA PRO A 216 -2.54 16.62 8.72
C PRO A 216 -1.10 17.08 8.49
N GLN A 217 -0.57 17.96 9.33
CA GLN A 217 0.80 18.48 9.24
C GLN A 217 1.87 17.42 9.52
N GLN A 218 1.50 16.30 10.16
CA GLN A 218 2.39 15.16 10.38
C GLN A 218 2.45 14.23 9.16
N ILE A 219 1.59 14.45 8.15
CA ILE A 219 1.60 13.73 6.88
C ILE A 219 2.46 14.52 5.90
N LEU A 220 3.69 14.06 5.76
CA LEU A 220 4.70 14.67 4.91
C LEU A 220 4.67 14.02 3.53
N ALA A 221 5.22 14.72 2.54
CA ALA A 221 5.48 14.17 1.21
C ALA A 221 6.98 14.18 0.96
N ALA A 222 7.51 13.10 0.38
CA ALA A 222 8.92 13.01 0.02
C ALA A 222 9.23 14.02 -1.10
N THR A 223 10.21 14.89 -0.93
CA THR A 223 10.59 15.89 -1.93
C THR A 223 12.10 15.91 -2.12
N LYS A 224 12.56 16.34 -3.30
CA LYS A 224 13.99 16.65 -3.49
C LYS A 224 14.41 17.74 -2.50
N SER A 225 15.46 17.46 -1.75
CA SER A 225 16.13 18.41 -0.84
C SER A 225 16.94 19.44 -1.62
#